data_AF-F2NPP5-F1
#
_entry.id   AF-F2NPP5-F1
#
_cell.length_a   1.000
_cell.length_b   1.000
_cell.length_c   1.000
_cell.angle_alpha   90.00
_cell.angle_beta   90.00
_cell.angle_gamma   90.00
#
_symmetry.space_group_name_H-M   'P 1'
#
loop_
_entity.id
_entity.type
_entity.pdbx_description
1 polymer ?
#
loop_
_entity_poly.entity_id
_entity_poly.type
_entity_poly.pdbx_seq_one_letter_code
_entity_poly.pdbx_strand_id
1 'polypeptide(L)'
;MKRPNEVYIPPQLGVRALRLVLGMSLVLFLFYLAGHYAAGLPFPAPDQLLDILVTVGLGVGLGVAFSWVWPLGPRPGVERLVRTLLLAIPAVGLGIGVQLLLQGRAPTQALYLIFAVAAWLGSGFIVRLPEPKEK
;
A
#
# COMPACT_ATOMS: atom_id res chain seq x y z
N MET A 1 15.02 19.53 -26.61
CA MET A 1 14.43 18.21 -26.32
C MET A 1 14.90 17.81 -24.91
N LYS A 2 14.10 18.04 -23.86
CA LYS A 2 14.49 17.70 -22.46
C LYS A 2 14.58 16.18 -22.34
N ARG A 3 15.74 15.66 -21.93
CA ARG A 3 15.90 14.22 -21.66
C ARG A 3 14.96 13.84 -20.51
N PRO A 4 14.29 12.68 -20.58
CA PRO A 4 13.28 12.31 -19.59
C PRO A 4 13.92 12.12 -18.22
N ASN A 5 13.17 12.57 -17.21
CA ASN A 5 13.38 12.33 -15.79
C ASN A 5 13.74 10.86 -15.54
N GLU A 6 15.02 10.60 -15.24
CA GLU A 6 15.53 9.26 -15.01
C GLU A 6 14.79 8.61 -13.83
N VAL A 7 14.30 7.38 -14.02
CA VAL A 7 13.51 6.67 -13.00
C VAL A 7 14.45 5.80 -12.18
N TYR A 8 14.46 6.03 -10.86
CA TYR A 8 15.20 5.19 -9.93
C TYR A 8 14.32 4.03 -9.46
N ILE A 9 14.75 2.82 -9.79
CA ILE A 9 14.21 1.57 -9.27
C ILE A 9 15.23 0.99 -8.29
N PRO A 10 14.88 0.79 -7.01
CA PRO A 10 15.83 0.25 -6.06
C PRO A 10 16.20 -1.20 -6.44
N PRO A 11 17.50 -1.57 -6.40
CA PRO A 11 17.97 -2.90 -6.82
C PRO A 11 17.38 -4.05 -5.98
N GLN A 12 16.85 -3.74 -4.80
CA GLN A 12 16.25 -4.69 -3.86
C GLN A 12 14.74 -4.47 -3.70
N LEU A 13 14.06 -4.04 -4.77
CA LEU A 13 12.63 -3.70 -4.74
C LEU A 13 11.79 -4.82 -4.09
N GLY A 14 12.01 -6.07 -4.50
CA GLY A 14 11.28 -7.22 -3.94
C GLY A 14 11.46 -7.39 -2.43
N VAL A 15 12.71 -7.28 -1.94
CA VAL A 15 13.00 -7.40 -0.49
C VAL A 15 12.41 -6.23 0.29
N ARG A 16 12.44 -5.01 -0.27
CA ARG A 16 11.83 -3.82 0.34
C ARG A 16 10.31 -3.93 0.40
N ALA A 17 9.69 -4.40 -0.68
CA ALA A 17 8.25 -4.66 -0.72
C ALA A 17 7.85 -5.75 0.28
N LEU A 18 8.59 -6.86 0.32
CA LEU A 18 8.37 -7.93 1.30
C LEU A 18 8.50 -7.42 2.74
N ARG A 19 9.52 -6.61 3.02
CA ARG A 19 9.70 -5.99 4.34
C ARG A 19 8.51 -5.10 4.72
N LEU A 20 7.97 -4.32 3.77
CA LEU A 20 6.79 -3.50 4.00
C LEU A 20 5.55 -4.38 4.26
N VAL A 21 5.36 -5.44 3.49
CA VAL A 21 4.25 -6.39 3.70
C VAL A 21 4.33 -6.99 5.10
N LEU A 22 5.48 -7.59 5.46
CA LEU A 22 5.66 -8.23 6.76
C LEU A 22 5.56 -7.22 7.92
N GLY A 23 6.16 -6.04 7.77
CA GLY A 23 6.12 -4.99 8.79
C GLY A 23 4.71 -4.45 9.01
N MET A 24 3.98 -4.15 7.94
CA MET A 24 2.61 -3.65 8.02
C MET A 24 1.66 -4.72 8.57
N SER A 25 1.77 -5.97 8.12
CA SER A 25 1.00 -7.09 8.66
C SER A 25 1.28 -7.30 10.14
N LEU A 26 2.54 -7.28 10.58
CA LEU A 26 2.89 -7.41 11.99
C LEU A 26 2.27 -6.30 12.84
N VAL A 27 2.35 -5.04 12.40
CA VAL A 27 1.71 -3.92 13.09
C VAL A 27 0.20 -4.12 13.22
N LEU A 28 -0.46 -4.58 12.15
CA LEU A 28 -1.90 -4.86 12.17
C LEU A 28 -2.24 -6.04 13.09
N PHE A 29 -1.44 -7.11 13.09
CA PHE A 29 -1.62 -8.24 14.00
C PHE A 29 -1.54 -7.80 15.46
N LEU A 30 -0.52 -7.00 15.79
CA LEU A 30 -0.37 -6.43 17.12
C LEU A 30 -1.51 -5.48 17.46
N PHE A 31 -2.00 -4.69 16.51
CA PHE A 31 -3.16 -3.82 16.71
C PHE A 31 -4.42 -4.61 17.07
N TYR A 32 -4.75 -5.67 16.32
CA TYR A 32 -5.91 -6.51 16.61
C TYR A 32 -5.77 -7.28 17.93
N LEU A 33 -4.57 -7.80 18.21
CA LEU A 33 -4.29 -8.50 19.47
C LEU A 33 -4.37 -7.54 20.66
N ALA A 34 -3.77 -6.35 20.56
CA ALA A 34 -3.87 -5.34 21.61
C ALA A 34 -5.31 -4.85 21.77
N GLY A 35 -6.04 -4.64 20.68
CA GLY A 35 -7.44 -4.24 20.71
C GLY A 35 -8.35 -5.29 21.34
N HIS A 36 -8.04 -6.59 21.23
CA HIS A 36 -8.72 -7.64 21.97
C HIS A 36 -8.59 -7.42 23.49
N TYR A 37 -7.35 -7.25 23.98
CA TYR A 37 -7.10 -7.08 25.41
C TYR A 37 -7.51 -5.70 25.96
N ALA A 38 -7.43 -4.64 25.16
CA ALA A 38 -7.67 -3.27 25.60
C ALA A 38 -9.11 -2.79 25.38
N ALA A 39 -9.79 -3.27 24.34
CA ALA A 39 -11.09 -2.76 23.90
C ALA A 39 -12.15 -3.87 23.74
N GLY A 40 -11.83 -5.13 24.06
CA GLY A 40 -12.76 -6.25 23.94
C GLY A 40 -13.11 -6.63 22.51
N LEU A 41 -12.26 -6.29 21.53
CA LEU A 41 -12.42 -6.80 20.16
C LEU A 41 -12.39 -8.34 20.15
N PRO A 42 -13.04 -9.02 19.20
CA PRO A 42 -12.89 -10.45 19.03
C PRO A 42 -11.42 -10.86 18.89
N PHE A 43 -11.05 -12.02 19.43
CA PHE A 43 -9.69 -12.53 19.28
C PHE A 43 -9.38 -12.74 17.79
N PRO A 44 -8.22 -12.28 17.28
CA PRO A 44 -7.90 -12.39 15.87
C PRO A 44 -7.68 -13.85 15.47
N ALA A 45 -8.64 -14.41 14.73
CA ALA A 45 -8.59 -15.78 14.29
C ALA A 45 -7.53 -15.98 13.17
N PRO A 46 -6.98 -17.20 12.98
CA PRO A 46 -5.90 -17.42 12.02
C PRO A 46 -6.24 -17.05 10.57
N ASP A 47 -7.49 -17.25 10.17
CA ASP A 47 -8.05 -16.83 8.87
C ASP A 47 -8.04 -15.31 8.73
N GLN A 48 -8.41 -14.57 9.77
CA GLN A 48 -8.34 -13.10 9.79
C GLN A 48 -6.90 -12.57 9.67
N LEU A 49 -5.93 -13.26 10.25
CA LEU A 49 -4.51 -12.91 10.09
C LEU A 49 -4.06 -13.15 8.64
N LEU A 50 -4.53 -14.23 8.01
CA LEU A 50 -4.25 -14.54 6.61
C LEU A 50 -4.91 -13.50 5.68
N ASP A 51 -6.15 -13.10 5.95
CA ASP A 51 -6.85 -12.06 5.21
C ASP A 51 -6.07 -10.75 5.21
N ILE A 52 -5.58 -10.32 6.37
CA ILE A 52 -4.72 -9.13 6.49
C ILE A 52 -3.45 -9.30 5.66
N LEU A 53 -2.76 -10.44 5.77
CA LEU A 53 -1.51 -10.69 5.06
C LEU A 53 -1.70 -10.63 3.53
N VAL A 54 -2.75 -11.29 3.03
CA VAL A 54 -3.13 -11.29 1.62
C VAL A 54 -3.50 -9.88 1.16
N THR A 55 -4.33 -9.18 1.94
CA THR A 55 -4.80 -7.82 1.63
C THR A 55 -3.64 -6.83 1.56
N VAL A 56 -2.73 -6.87 2.53
CA VAL A 56 -1.51 -6.04 2.54
C VAL A 56 -0.63 -6.39 1.34
N GLY A 57 -0.40 -7.68 1.08
CA GLY A 57 0.40 -8.14 -0.06
C GLY A 57 -0.13 -7.63 -1.41
N LEU A 58 -1.43 -7.79 -1.65
CA LEU A 58 -2.09 -7.31 -2.86
C LEU A 58 -2.07 -5.78 -2.96
N GLY A 59 -2.33 -5.09 -1.85
CA GLY A 59 -2.25 -3.63 -1.79
C GLY A 59 -0.86 -3.13 -2.15
N VAL A 60 0.20 -3.62 -1.48
CA VAL A 60 1.59 -3.25 -1.80
C VAL A 60 1.92 -3.57 -3.25
N GLY A 61 1.50 -4.73 -3.76
CA GLY A 61 1.69 -5.12 -5.15
C GLY A 61 1.06 -4.12 -6.13
N LEU A 62 -0.18 -3.70 -5.89
CA LEU A 62 -0.85 -2.67 -6.66
C LEU A 62 -0.09 -1.34 -6.60
N GLY A 63 0.34 -0.92 -5.41
CA GLY A 63 1.13 0.30 -5.23
C GLY A 63 2.42 0.30 -6.04
N VAL A 64 3.15 -0.81 -6.01
CA VAL A 64 4.36 -1.01 -6.81
C VAL A 64 4.03 -0.94 -8.30
N ALA A 65 3.02 -1.67 -8.77
CA ALA A 65 2.60 -1.68 -10.17
C ALA A 65 2.17 -0.29 -10.65
N PHE A 66 1.42 0.45 -9.83
CA PHE A 66 1.05 1.84 -10.12
C PHE A 66 2.28 2.74 -10.25
N SER A 67 3.32 2.50 -9.45
CA SER A 67 4.55 3.30 -9.47
C SER A 67 5.44 3.02 -10.68
N TRP A 68 5.30 1.85 -11.29
CA TRP A 68 5.90 1.57 -12.60
C TRP A 68 5.30 2.44 -13.70
N VAL A 69 3.98 2.64 -13.66
CA VAL A 69 3.27 3.47 -14.65
C VAL A 69 3.45 4.95 -14.35
N TRP A 70 3.33 5.34 -13.08
CA TRP A 70 3.47 6.72 -12.62
C TRP A 70 4.40 6.81 -11.40
N PRO A 71 5.72 6.94 -11.62
CA PRO A 71 6.70 7.08 -10.56
C PRO A 71 6.43 8.30 -9.67
N LEU A 72 6.86 8.24 -8.42
CA LEU A 72 6.74 9.35 -7.49
C LEU A 72 7.58 10.54 -7.97
N GLY A 73 6.96 11.73 -8.02
CA GLY A 73 7.66 12.95 -8.43
C GLY A 73 8.74 13.36 -7.42
N PRO A 74 9.85 14.00 -7.84
CA PRO A 74 10.99 14.32 -6.97
C PRO A 74 10.66 15.37 -5.90
N ARG A 75 9.71 16.27 -6.18
CA ARG A 75 9.32 17.35 -5.27
C ARG A 75 7.89 17.15 -4.76
N PRO A 76 7.60 17.56 -3.51
CA PRO A 76 6.23 17.72 -3.06
C PRO A 76 5.52 18.79 -3.90
N GLY A 77 4.26 18.55 -4.25
CA GLY A 77 3.48 19.45 -5.09
C GLY A 77 2.17 18.81 -5.56
N VAL A 78 1.44 19.54 -6.42
CA VAL A 78 0.12 19.14 -6.94
C VAL A 78 0.18 17.76 -7.61
N GLU A 79 1.26 17.43 -8.30
CA GLU A 79 1.43 16.11 -8.92
C GLU A 79 1.33 14.96 -7.90
N ARG A 80 1.99 15.08 -6.73
CA ARG A 80 1.94 14.03 -5.70
C ARG A 80 0.53 13.89 -5.10
N LEU A 81 -0.20 15.00 -4.99
CA LEU A 81 -1.59 15.00 -4.54
C LEU A 81 -2.49 14.27 -5.54
N VAL A 82 -2.44 14.68 -6.82
CA VAL A 82 -3.23 14.07 -7.90
C VAL A 82 -2.90 12.59 -8.01
N ARG A 83 -1.63 12.22 -7.97
CA ARG A 83 -1.18 10.82 -7.97
C ARG A 83 -1.76 10.03 -6.80
N THR A 84 -1.78 10.61 -5.60
CA THR A 84 -2.35 9.95 -4.41
C THR A 84 -3.84 9.73 -4.57
N LEU A 85 -4.58 10.72 -5.07
CA LEU A 85 -6.02 10.59 -5.32
C LEU A 85 -6.32 9.54 -6.41
N LEU A 86 -5.55 9.55 -7.50
CA LEU A 86 -5.67 8.60 -8.60
C LEU A 86 -5.35 7.17 -8.18
N LEU A 87 -4.49 6.97 -7.19
CA LEU A 87 -4.24 5.65 -6.61
C LEU A 87 -5.30 5.27 -5.57
N ALA A 88 -5.68 6.20 -4.71
CA ALA A 88 -6.58 5.93 -3.59
C ALA A 88 -7.97 5.48 -4.05
N ILE A 89 -8.54 6.14 -5.07
CA ILE A 89 -9.88 5.80 -5.59
C ILE A 89 -9.96 4.33 -6.06
N PRO A 90 -9.11 3.87 -7.01
CA PRO A 90 -9.14 2.47 -7.44
C PRO A 90 -8.67 1.53 -6.33
N ALA A 91 -7.74 1.94 -5.46
CA ALA A 91 -7.30 1.08 -4.36
C ALA A 91 -8.42 0.82 -3.35
N VAL A 92 -9.24 1.82 -3.01
CA VAL A 92 -10.42 1.63 -2.16
C VAL A 92 -11.44 0.72 -2.85
N GLY A 93 -11.73 0.95 -4.13
CA GLY A 93 -12.66 0.12 -4.89
C GLY A 93 -12.23 -1.34 -4.97
N LEU A 94 -10.96 -1.59 -5.30
CA LEU A 94 -10.37 -2.94 -5.30
C LEU A 94 -10.34 -3.54 -3.89
N GLY A 95 -10.03 -2.73 -2.87
CA GLY A 95 -10.05 -3.15 -1.48
C GLY A 95 -11.43 -3.61 -1.00
N ILE A 96 -12.51 -2.96 -1.46
CA ILE A 96 -13.89 -3.43 -1.23
C ILE A 96 -14.10 -4.78 -1.90
N GLY A 97 -13.64 -4.94 -3.15
CA GLY A 97 -13.69 -6.22 -3.86
C GLY A 97 -12.98 -7.34 -3.09
N VAL A 98 -11.75 -7.09 -2.64
CA VAL A 98 -10.97 -8.03 -1.80
C VAL A 98 -11.72 -8.37 -0.52
N GLN A 99 -12.30 -7.36 0.15
CA GLN A 99 -13.07 -7.58 1.36
C GLN A 99 -14.29 -8.47 1.12
N LEU A 100 -15.05 -8.22 0.05
CA LEU A 100 -16.21 -9.04 -0.30
C LEU A 100 -15.82 -10.47 -0.68
N LEU A 101 -14.65 -10.67 -1.31
CA LEU A 101 -14.15 -11.98 -1.68
C LEU A 101 -13.68 -12.80 -0.46
N LEU A 102 -13.01 -12.16 0.50
CA LEU A 102 -12.45 -12.84 1.67
C LEU A 102 -13.47 -13.01 2.81
N GLN A 103 -14.25 -11.96 3.10
CA GLN A 103 -15.13 -11.90 4.27
C GLN A 103 -16.63 -11.90 3.93
N GLY A 104 -16.99 -11.87 2.64
CA GLY A 104 -18.38 -11.84 2.22
C GLY A 104 -19.12 -10.59 2.67
N ARG A 105 -20.38 -10.75 3.10
CA ARG A 105 -21.30 -9.64 3.44
C ARG A 105 -21.21 -9.15 4.88
N ALA A 106 -20.48 -9.86 5.75
CA ALA A 106 -20.33 -9.53 7.16
C ALA A 106 -18.85 -9.20 7.45
N PRO A 107 -18.36 -8.04 6.99
CA PRO A 107 -16.95 -7.68 7.16
C PRO A 107 -16.65 -7.48 8.64
N THR A 108 -15.60 -8.15 9.10
CA THR A 108 -15.12 -8.05 10.49
C THR A 108 -13.93 -7.10 10.60
N GLN A 109 -13.34 -6.74 9.45
CA GLN A 109 -12.15 -5.89 9.36
C GLN A 109 -12.31 -4.86 8.26
N ALA A 110 -11.62 -3.73 8.40
CA ALA A 110 -11.60 -2.68 7.37
C ALA A 110 -10.56 -3.01 6.28
N LEU A 111 -10.70 -4.15 5.61
CA LEU A 111 -9.74 -4.63 4.60
C LEU A 111 -9.58 -3.63 3.44
N TYR A 112 -10.65 -2.93 3.05
CA TYR A 112 -10.56 -1.90 2.01
C TYR A 112 -9.64 -0.73 2.39
N LEU A 113 -9.61 -0.32 3.67
CA LEU A 113 -8.69 0.71 4.16
C LEU A 113 -7.27 0.18 4.25
N ILE A 114 -7.10 -1.04 4.78
CA ILE A 114 -5.79 -1.71 4.86
C ILE A 114 -5.18 -1.81 3.46
N PHE A 115 -5.97 -2.24 2.48
CA PHE A 115 -5.57 -2.32 1.09
C PHE A 115 -5.16 -0.96 0.52
N ALA A 116 -5.99 0.07 0.70
CA ALA A 116 -5.72 1.40 0.18
C ALA A 116 -4.43 2.01 0.78
N VAL A 117 -4.22 1.85 2.08
CA VAL A 117 -3.00 2.31 2.77
C VAL A 117 -1.78 1.51 2.29
N ALA A 118 -1.90 0.18 2.17
CA ALA A 118 -0.83 -0.68 1.67
C ALA A 118 -0.42 -0.30 0.24
N ALA A 119 -1.40 -0.03 -0.63
CA ALA A 119 -1.15 0.46 -1.99
C ALA A 119 -0.49 1.83 -1.99
N TRP A 120 -0.95 2.75 -1.16
CA TRP A 120 -0.34 4.07 -1.05
C TRP A 120 1.13 3.98 -0.61
N LEU A 121 1.44 3.21 0.42
CA LEU A 121 2.82 3.01 0.92
C LEU A 121 3.69 2.28 -0.12
N GLY A 122 3.18 1.21 -0.73
CA GLY A 122 3.86 0.48 -1.79
C GLY A 122 4.15 1.37 -3.01
N SER A 123 3.36 2.41 -3.20
CA SER A 123 3.56 3.34 -4.31
C SER A 123 4.76 4.29 -4.16
N GLY A 124 5.44 4.26 -3.01
CA GLY A 124 6.59 5.11 -2.75
C GLY A 124 7.93 4.57 -3.26
N PHE A 125 7.99 3.33 -3.76
CA PHE A 125 9.28 2.67 -4.01
C PHE A 125 10.01 3.12 -5.28
N ILE A 126 9.28 3.56 -6.31
CA ILE A 126 9.86 3.97 -7.60
C ILE A 126 9.71 5.48 -7.74
N VAL A 127 10.84 6.16 -7.94
CA VAL A 127 10.91 7.63 -7.83
C VAL A 127 11.61 8.21 -9.06
N ARG A 128 11.13 9.34 -9.57
CA ARG A 128 11.85 10.12 -10.58
C ARG A 128 12.98 10.92 -9.94
N LEU A 129 14.16 10.86 -10.53
CA LEU A 129 15.30 11.66 -10.12
C LEU A 129 15.08 13.14 -10.50
N PRO A 130 15.55 14.08 -9.68
CA PRO A 130 15.49 15.51 -10.01
C PRO A 130 16.37 15.81 -11.23
N GLU A 131 15.91 16.72 -12.10
CA GLU A 131 16.75 17.23 -13.19
C GLU A 131 18.01 17.89 -12.61
N PRO A 132 19.20 17.67 -13.22
CA PRO A 132 20.40 18.39 -12.83
C PRO A 132 20.15 19.89 -13.00
N LYS A 133 20.43 20.67 -11.94
CA LYS A 133 20.34 22.13 -12.01
C LYS A 133 21.38 22.62 -13.03
N GLU A 134 20.91 23.15 -14.15
CA GLU A 134 21.73 23.97 -15.04
C GLU A 134 22.23 25.16 -14.20
N LYS A 135 23.55 25.29 -14.06
CA LYS A 135 24.19 26.38 -13.32
C LYS A 135 24.24 27.63 -14.17
#